data_AF-A0A847AB13-F1
#
_entry.id   AF-A0A847AB13-F1
#
_cell.length_a   1.000
_cell.length_b   1.000
_cell.length_c   1.000
_cell.angle_alpha   90.00
_cell.angle_beta   90.00
_cell.angle_gamma   90.00
#
_symmetry.space_group_name_H-M   'P 1'
#
loop_
_entity.id
_entity.type
_entity.pdbx_description
1 polymer ?
#
loop_
_entity_poly.entity_id
_entity_poly.type
_entity_poly.pdbx_seq_one_letter_code
_entity_poly.pdbx_strand_id
1 'polypeptide(L)'
;MATTVLEVVTPQRRILREEVESVVAPGAEGYLGVWPRHAPLLTTLKPGVLYYRKVGGKKECMAVSGGFMEAGPDKVIVLADAAEFSWEINAERARQAGERAKRRLRERYPGMDVARADLALAKSIARLKAANAGQRHPSRSLFPKVRRQTRKRSVPFRDGEHREYQKAPRF
;
A
#
# COMPACT_ATOMS: atom_id res chain seq x y z
N MET A 1 -27.93 3.90 5.85
CA MET A 1 -27.21 2.63 5.65
C MET A 1 -26.18 2.49 6.75
N ALA A 2 -25.92 1.28 7.25
CA ALA A 2 -24.91 1.08 8.29
C ALA A 2 -23.50 1.18 7.70
N THR A 3 -22.55 1.73 8.46
CA THR A 3 -21.16 1.95 8.05
C THR A 3 -20.21 1.45 9.14
N THR A 4 -18.97 1.17 8.76
CA THR A 4 -17.86 0.87 9.66
C THR A 4 -16.66 1.72 9.27
N VAL A 5 -15.82 2.09 10.21
CA VAL A 5 -14.58 2.81 9.89
C VAL A 5 -13.54 1.81 9.40
N LEU A 6 -12.94 2.03 8.23
CA LEU A 6 -11.77 1.29 7.75
C LEU A 6 -10.52 2.15 7.93
N GLU A 7 -9.54 1.62 8.66
CA GLU A 7 -8.22 2.20 8.78
C GLU A 7 -7.17 1.26 8.19
N VAL A 8 -6.34 1.77 7.28
CA VAL A 8 -5.19 1.05 6.74
C VAL A 8 -3.92 1.78 7.14
N VAL A 9 -3.09 1.11 7.94
CA VAL A 9 -1.88 1.66 8.54
C VAL A 9 -0.68 0.83 8.11
N THR A 10 0.43 1.51 7.84
CA THR A 10 1.75 0.91 7.58
C THR A 10 2.75 1.46 8.58
N PRO A 11 3.92 0.83 8.78
CA PRO A 11 4.95 1.34 9.68
C PRO A 11 5.37 2.79 9.37
N GLN A 12 5.24 3.23 8.12
CA GLN A 12 5.65 4.56 7.68
C GLN A 12 4.56 5.62 7.89
N ARG A 13 3.29 5.28 7.64
CA ARG A 13 2.16 6.21 7.74
C ARG A 13 0.81 5.50 7.72
N ARG A 14 -0.23 6.25 8.10
CA ARG A 14 -1.63 5.90 7.78
C ARG A 14 -1.88 6.13 6.28
N ILE A 15 -2.36 5.10 5.60
CA ILE A 15 -2.65 5.10 4.16
C ILE A 15 -4.09 5.54 3.90
N LEU A 16 -5.03 5.04 4.70
CA LEU A 16 -6.46 5.26 4.53
C LEU A 16 -7.15 5.37 5.90
N ARG A 17 -8.14 6.25 6.01
CA ARG A 17 -9.15 6.27 7.07
C ARG A 17 -10.45 6.78 6.48
N GLU A 18 -11.41 5.89 6.31
CA GLU A 18 -12.69 6.20 5.63
C GLU A 18 -13.84 5.45 6.28
N GLU A 19 -15.06 5.99 6.15
CA GLU A 19 -16.27 5.24 6.42
C GLU A 19 -16.65 4.39 5.20
N VAL A 20 -16.88 3.10 5.43
CA VAL A 20 -17.14 2.12 4.39
C VAL A 20 -18.35 1.26 4.73
N GLU A 21 -19.03 0.78 3.69
CA GLU A 21 -20.15 -0.15 3.82
C GLU A 21 -19.69 -1.61 3.90
N SER A 22 -18.52 -1.90 3.32
CA SER A 22 -17.92 -3.22 3.39
C SER A 22 -16.43 -3.19 3.06
N VAL A 23 -15.72 -4.18 3.59
CA VAL A 23 -14.30 -4.45 3.36
C VAL A 23 -14.15 -5.90 2.94
N VAL A 24 -13.30 -6.20 1.96
CA VAL A 24 -12.93 -7.57 1.59
C VAL A 24 -11.42 -7.66 1.55
N ALA A 25 -10.84 -8.50 2.40
CA ALA A 25 -9.40 -8.60 2.61
C ALA A 25 -8.88 -10.04 2.42
N PRO A 26 -7.62 -10.21 1.97
CA PRO A 26 -6.99 -11.52 1.83
C PRO A 26 -6.49 -12.05 3.19
N GLY A 27 -7.36 -12.71 3.95
CA GLY A 27 -7.03 -13.36 5.22
C GLY A 27 -6.17 -14.62 5.08
N ALA A 28 -5.82 -15.23 6.22
CA ALA A 28 -4.99 -16.41 6.28
C ALA A 28 -5.61 -17.62 5.54
N GLU A 29 -6.92 -17.80 5.69
CA GLU A 29 -7.66 -18.96 5.16
C GLU A 29 -8.38 -18.64 3.83
N GLY A 30 -8.25 -17.43 3.31
CA GLY A 30 -8.93 -17.02 2.09
C GLY A 30 -9.37 -15.56 2.15
N TYR A 31 -10.30 -15.18 1.27
CA TYR A 31 -10.86 -13.84 1.30
C TYR A 31 -11.95 -13.74 2.36
N LEU A 32 -11.84 -12.73 3.21
CA LEU A 32 -12.80 -12.42 4.27
C LEU A 32 -13.52 -11.12 3.92
N GLY A 33 -14.85 -11.15 3.94
CA GLY A 33 -15.69 -9.97 3.83
C GLY A 33 -16.17 -9.51 5.21
N VAL A 34 -16.03 -8.22 5.49
CA VAL A 34 -16.40 -7.58 6.76
C VAL A 34 -17.43 -6.50 6.49
N TRP A 35 -18.53 -6.56 7.22
CA TRP A 35 -19.64 -5.59 7.22
C TRP A 35 -19.73 -4.88 8.57
N PRO A 36 -20.49 -3.78 8.66
CA PRO A 36 -20.73 -3.10 9.94
C PRO A 36 -21.25 -4.05 11.01
N ARG A 37 -20.77 -3.89 12.25
CA ARG A 37 -21.09 -4.75 13.41
C ARG A 37 -20.63 -6.20 13.26
N HIS A 38 -19.46 -6.41 12.64
CA HIS A 38 -18.83 -7.73 12.59
C HIS A 38 -18.40 -8.18 14.00
N ALA A 39 -18.44 -9.48 14.26
CA ALA A 39 -17.90 -10.05 15.49
C ALA A 39 -16.37 -9.77 15.59
N PRO A 40 -15.83 -9.50 16.79
CA PRO A 40 -14.40 -9.30 16.97
C PRO A 40 -13.57 -10.46 16.39
N LEU A 41 -12.62 -10.14 15.51
CA LEU A 41 -11.76 -11.10 14.84
C LEU A 41 -10.39 -10.50 14.58
N LEU A 42 -9.33 -11.25 14.90
CA LEU A 42 -7.95 -10.94 14.55
C LEU A 42 -7.42 -12.01 13.60
N THR A 43 -6.86 -11.61 12.46
CA THR A 43 -6.30 -12.54 11.46
C THR A 43 -5.06 -11.98 10.78
N THR A 44 -4.19 -12.87 10.30
CA THR A 44 -3.06 -12.47 9.43
C THR A 44 -3.54 -12.27 7.99
N LEU A 45 -2.92 -11.33 7.29
CA LEU A 45 -3.17 -11.07 5.88
C LEU A 45 -2.09 -11.68 4.99
N LYS A 46 -2.53 -12.30 3.90
CA LYS A 46 -1.66 -12.74 2.81
C LYS A 46 -1.47 -11.60 1.79
N PRO A 47 -0.37 -11.59 1.00
CA PRO A 47 -0.25 -10.67 -0.12
C PRO A 47 -1.44 -10.83 -1.08
N GLY A 48 -2.17 -9.75 -1.33
CA GLY A 48 -3.39 -9.79 -2.13
C GLY A 48 -4.00 -8.43 -2.39
N VAL A 49 -5.24 -8.42 -2.88
CA VAL A 49 -5.99 -7.19 -3.16
C VAL A 49 -7.03 -6.99 -2.07
N LEU A 50 -6.97 -5.86 -1.37
CA LEU A 50 -8.02 -5.43 -0.47
C LEU A 50 -9.01 -4.58 -1.26
N TYR A 51 -10.29 -4.87 -1.11
CA TYR A 51 -11.39 -4.10 -1.67
C TYR A 51 -12.19 -3.44 -0.56
N TYR A 52 -12.69 -2.25 -0.80
CA TYR A 52 -13.61 -1.57 0.11
C TYR A 52 -14.62 -0.75 -0.68
N ARG A 53 -15.78 -0.48 -0.08
CA ARG A 53 -16.82 0.36 -0.71
C ARG A 53 -17.14 1.52 0.22
N LYS A 54 -16.92 2.74 -0.27
CA LYS A 54 -17.31 3.97 0.44
C LYS A 54 -18.84 4.11 0.47
N VAL A 55 -19.35 4.87 1.44
CA VAL A 55 -20.79 5.17 1.59
C VAL A 55 -21.35 5.81 0.32
N GLY A 56 -22.36 5.19 -0.29
CA GLY A 56 -22.95 5.66 -1.55
C GLY A 56 -21.96 5.73 -2.73
N GLY A 57 -20.79 5.13 -2.56
CA GLY A 57 -19.65 5.24 -3.45
C GLY A 57 -19.37 3.97 -4.22
N LYS A 58 -18.30 4.02 -5.02
CA LYS A 58 -17.85 2.88 -5.81
C LYS A 58 -16.92 1.97 -5.00
N LYS A 59 -16.78 0.74 -5.49
CA LYS A 59 -15.79 -0.21 -5.00
C LYS A 59 -14.39 0.29 -5.36
N GLU A 60 -13.55 0.51 -4.36
CA GLU A 60 -12.15 0.86 -4.50
C GLU A 60 -11.27 -0.34 -4.11
N CYS A 61 -9.99 -0.29 -4.49
CA CYS A 61 -9.05 -1.37 -4.19
C CYS A 61 -7.61 -0.89 -4.01
N MET A 62 -6.87 -1.66 -3.23
CA MET A 62 -5.44 -1.47 -2.98
C MET A 62 -4.73 -2.82 -2.92
N ALA A 63 -3.45 -2.85 -3.27
CA ALA A 63 -2.59 -3.99 -3.02
C ALA A 63 -2.11 -3.95 -1.57
N VAL A 64 -2.23 -5.08 -0.87
CA VAL A 64 -1.68 -5.27 0.48
C VAL A 64 -0.63 -6.36 0.39
N SER A 65 0.55 -6.12 0.96
CA SER A 65 1.68 -7.05 0.88
C SER A 65 1.68 -8.12 1.97
N GLY A 66 0.77 -8.04 2.93
CA GLY A 66 0.68 -8.90 4.11
C GLY A 66 0.42 -8.06 5.36
N GLY A 67 0.46 -8.69 6.52
CA GLY A 67 0.31 -8.02 7.82
C GLY A 67 -0.81 -8.63 8.65
N PHE A 68 -1.60 -7.80 9.33
CA PHE A 68 -2.69 -8.22 10.21
C PHE A 68 -3.96 -7.40 9.94
N MET A 69 -5.10 -7.99 10.25
CA MET A 69 -6.40 -7.32 10.24
C MET A 69 -7.14 -7.62 11.52
N GLU A 70 -7.63 -6.56 12.16
CA GLU A 70 -8.57 -6.60 13.28
C GLU A 70 -9.92 -6.10 12.77
N ALA A 71 -10.93 -6.96 12.82
CA ALA A 71 -12.31 -6.59 12.54
C ALA A 71 -13.06 -6.52 13.87
N GLY A 72 -13.67 -5.37 14.17
CA GLY A 72 -14.53 -5.18 15.33
C GLY A 72 -15.92 -4.69 14.94
N PRO A 73 -16.78 -4.40 15.94
CA PRO A 73 -18.14 -3.95 15.69
C PRO A 73 -18.20 -2.57 15.03
N ASP A 74 -17.29 -1.67 15.39
CA ASP A 74 -17.32 -0.25 14.97
C ASP A 74 -16.27 0.09 13.90
N LYS A 75 -15.18 -0.67 13.86
CA LYS A 75 -14.05 -0.40 12.97
C LYS A 75 -13.32 -1.66 12.53
N VAL A 76 -12.67 -1.55 11.39
CA VAL A 76 -11.75 -2.52 10.81
C VAL A 76 -10.39 -1.85 10.68
N ILE A 77 -9.37 -2.42 11.31
CA ILE A 77 -7.99 -1.93 11.25
C ILE A 77 -7.16 -2.95 10.47
N VAL A 78 -6.44 -2.46 9.46
CA VAL A 78 -5.49 -3.22 8.68
C VAL A 78 -4.09 -2.69 8.97
N LEU A 79 -3.28 -3.51 9.61
CA LEU A 79 -1.87 -3.27 9.90
C LEU A 79 -1.04 -3.95 8.81
N ALA A 80 -0.76 -3.23 7.72
CA ALA A 80 -0.08 -3.78 6.56
C ALA A 80 1.43 -3.50 6.58
N ASP A 81 2.24 -4.47 6.17
CA ASP A 81 3.69 -4.25 5.96
C ASP A 81 3.94 -3.15 4.91
N ALA A 82 3.13 -3.19 3.85
CA ALA A 82 3.05 -2.17 2.81
C ALA A 82 1.70 -2.30 2.12
N ALA A 83 1.11 -1.14 1.78
CA ALA A 83 -0.11 -1.03 1.00
C ALA A 83 0.01 0.08 -0.04
N GLU A 84 -0.53 -0.15 -1.23
CA GLU A 84 -0.47 0.79 -2.35
C GLU A 84 -1.83 0.84 -3.06
N PHE A 85 -2.32 2.04 -3.34
CA PHE A 85 -3.54 2.17 -4.12
C PHE A 85 -3.33 1.69 -5.55
N SER A 86 -4.40 1.19 -6.18
CA SER A 86 -4.33 0.68 -7.56
C SER A 86 -3.69 1.65 -8.56
N TRP A 87 -3.89 2.96 -8.39
CA TRP A 87 -3.33 4.01 -9.25
C TRP A 87 -1.88 4.40 -8.95
N GLU A 88 -1.35 4.05 -7.78
CA GLU A 88 0.06 4.30 -7.42
C GLU A 88 0.99 3.19 -7.94
N ILE A 89 0.42 2.05 -8.32
CA ILE A 89 1.18 0.87 -8.72
C ILE A 89 1.79 1.07 -10.11
N ASN A 90 3.11 1.04 -10.17
CA ASN A 90 3.84 0.89 -11.43
C ASN A 90 3.79 -0.57 -11.89
N ALA A 91 2.92 -0.86 -12.86
CA ALA A 91 2.68 -2.21 -13.38
C ALA A 91 3.94 -2.85 -13.98
N GLU A 92 4.76 -2.08 -14.68
CA GLU A 92 5.99 -2.59 -15.30
C GLU A 92 7.01 -3.02 -14.23
N ARG A 93 7.21 -2.19 -13.21
CA ARG A 93 8.07 -2.54 -12.06
C ARG A 93 7.56 -3.78 -11.33
N ALA A 94 6.25 -3.90 -11.14
CA ALA A 94 5.64 -5.06 -10.50
C ALA A 94 5.86 -6.35 -11.32
N ARG A 95 5.72 -6.25 -12.66
CA ARG A 95 5.95 -7.36 -13.60
C ARG A 95 7.41 -7.82 -13.56
N GLN A 96 8.36 -6.90 -13.68
CA GLN A 96 9.79 -7.22 -13.61
C GLN A 96 10.16 -7.87 -12.26
N ALA A 97 9.60 -7.38 -11.15
CA ALA A 97 9.80 -8.00 -9.84
C ALA A 97 9.26 -9.44 -9.79
N GLY A 98 8.08 -9.69 -10.39
CA GLY A 98 7.50 -11.03 -10.47
C GLY A 98 8.36 -11.97 -11.31
N GLU A 99 8.87 -11.52 -12.46
CA GLU A 99 9.75 -12.34 -13.31
C GLU A 99 11.08 -12.66 -12.63
N ARG A 100 11.66 -11.72 -11.88
CA ARG A 100 12.85 -12.01 -11.05
C ARG A 100 12.57 -13.05 -9.99
N ALA A 101 11.42 -12.97 -9.30
CA ALA A 101 11.03 -13.94 -8.28
C ALA A 101 10.80 -15.33 -8.90
N LYS A 102 10.08 -15.42 -10.03
CA LYS A 102 9.89 -16.67 -10.78
C LYS A 102 11.21 -17.28 -11.25
N ARG A 103 12.14 -16.46 -11.75
CA ARG A 103 13.46 -16.94 -12.19
C ARG A 103 14.22 -17.57 -11.02
N ARG A 104 14.25 -16.90 -9.86
CA ARG A 104 14.86 -17.47 -8.64
C ARG A 104 14.24 -18.82 -8.29
N LEU A 105 12.90 -18.90 -8.23
CA LEU A 105 12.21 -20.16 -7.93
C LEU A 105 12.52 -21.29 -8.92
N ARG A 106 12.77 -20.96 -10.20
CA ARG A 106 13.14 -21.93 -11.23
C ARG A 106 14.58 -22.43 -11.10
N GLU A 107 15.53 -21.53 -10.85
CA GLU A 107 16.97 -21.87 -10.78
C GLU A 107 17.32 -22.69 -9.52
N ARG A 108 16.54 -22.55 -8.44
CA ARG A 108 16.59 -23.38 -7.22
C ARG A 108 18.01 -23.67 -6.70
N TYR A 109 18.85 -22.63 -6.59
CA TYR A 109 20.24 -22.76 -6.12
C TYR A 109 20.33 -23.30 -4.66
N PRO A 110 21.38 -24.05 -4.31
CA PRO A 110 21.63 -24.50 -2.94
C PRO A 110 21.70 -23.31 -1.97
N GLY A 111 21.01 -23.41 -0.81
CA GLY A 111 20.95 -22.34 0.19
C GLY A 111 19.93 -21.23 -0.09
N MET A 112 19.08 -21.37 -1.12
CA MET A 112 18.00 -20.43 -1.39
C MET A 112 16.91 -20.45 -0.32
N ASP A 113 16.51 -19.26 0.13
CA ASP A 113 15.26 -19.06 0.85
C ASP A 113 14.07 -19.07 -0.12
N VAL A 114 13.51 -20.27 -0.34
CA VAL A 114 12.36 -20.50 -1.22
C VAL A 114 11.14 -19.71 -0.73
N ALA A 115 10.89 -19.68 0.58
CA ALA A 115 9.75 -18.99 1.16
C ALA A 115 9.79 -17.48 0.87
N ARG A 116 10.97 -16.87 0.94
CA ARG A 116 11.15 -15.46 0.58
C ARG A 116 10.92 -15.19 -0.90
N ALA A 117 11.35 -16.10 -1.77
CA ALA A 117 11.14 -15.98 -3.21
C ALA A 117 9.65 -16.12 -3.58
N ASP A 118 8.94 -17.06 -2.96
CA ASP A 118 7.49 -17.24 -3.10
C ASP A 118 6.72 -16.02 -2.60
N LEU A 119 7.08 -15.50 -1.42
CA LEU A 119 6.48 -14.28 -0.88
C LEU A 119 6.69 -13.08 -1.81
N ALA A 120 7.88 -12.92 -2.38
CA ALA A 120 8.17 -11.87 -3.35
C ALA A 120 7.31 -12.01 -4.61
N LEU A 121 7.12 -13.24 -5.11
CA LEU A 121 6.24 -13.52 -6.24
C LEU A 121 4.78 -13.17 -5.91
N ALA A 122 4.28 -13.60 -4.75
CA ALA A 122 2.93 -13.32 -4.30
C ALA A 122 2.66 -11.81 -4.20
N LYS A 123 3.60 -11.05 -3.63
CA LYS A 123 3.53 -9.57 -3.55
C LYS A 123 3.46 -8.92 -4.94
N SER A 124 4.26 -9.39 -5.89
CA SER A 124 4.21 -8.90 -7.28
C SER A 124 2.87 -9.21 -7.96
N ILE A 125 2.34 -10.41 -7.78
CA ILE A 125 1.02 -10.79 -8.32
C ILE A 125 -0.08 -9.92 -7.71
N ALA A 126 -0.04 -9.68 -6.40
CA ALA A 126 -1.01 -8.82 -5.71
C ALA A 126 -1.03 -7.40 -6.31
N ARG A 127 0.15 -6.80 -6.53
CA ARG A 127 0.27 -5.47 -7.16
C ARG A 127 -0.29 -5.45 -8.58
N LEU A 128 0.03 -6.45 -9.40
CA LEU A 128 -0.52 -6.55 -10.77
C LEU A 128 -2.04 -6.72 -10.77
N LYS A 129 -2.58 -7.56 -9.88
CA LYS A 129 -4.03 -7.75 -9.72
C LYS A 129 -4.73 -6.45 -9.32
N ALA A 130 -4.19 -5.71 -8.36
CA ALA A 130 -4.75 -4.43 -7.94
C ALA A 130 -4.68 -3.38 -9.06
N ALA A 131 -3.56 -3.28 -9.78
CA ALA A 131 -3.40 -2.37 -10.92
C ALA A 131 -4.43 -2.63 -12.02
N ASN A 132 -4.71 -3.90 -12.31
CA ASN A 132 -5.72 -4.30 -13.31
C ASN A 132 -7.15 -4.08 -12.80
N ALA A 133 -7.42 -4.35 -11.52
CA ALA A 133 -8.73 -4.13 -10.92
C ALA A 133 -9.14 -2.64 -10.94
N GLY A 134 -8.17 -1.73 -10.70
CA GLY A 134 -8.40 -0.29 -10.80
C GLY A 134 -8.70 0.20 -12.22
N GLN A 135 -8.19 -0.47 -13.26
CA GLN A 135 -8.42 -0.08 -14.67
C GLN A 135 -9.80 -0.46 -15.18
N ARG A 136 -10.43 -1.52 -14.64
CA ARG A 136 -11.73 -2.00 -15.08
C ARG A 136 -12.91 -1.13 -14.62
N HIS A 137 -12.70 -0.14 -13.74
CA HIS A 137 -13.75 0.76 -13.28
C HIS A 137 -13.65 2.17 -13.91
N PRO A 138 -14.65 2.58 -14.73
CA PRO A 138 -14.58 3.79 -15.58
C PRO A 138 -15.04 5.08 -14.87
N SER A 139 -14.44 5.45 -13.74
CA SER A 139 -14.52 6.85 -13.26
C SER A 139 -13.14 7.40 -13.01
N ARG A 140 -12.50 7.73 -14.12
CA ARG A 140 -11.10 8.14 -14.22
C ARG A 140 -10.92 9.67 -14.15
N SER A 141 -11.92 10.44 -13.71
CA SER A 141 -11.93 11.91 -13.90
C SER A 141 -12.16 12.78 -12.66
N LEU A 142 -12.37 12.27 -11.44
CA LEU A 142 -12.78 13.14 -10.32
C LEU A 142 -11.68 13.65 -9.37
N PHE A 143 -10.40 13.43 -9.65
CA PHE A 143 -9.34 14.01 -8.81
C PHE A 143 -8.33 14.81 -9.63
N PRO A 144 -8.09 16.09 -9.29
CA PRO A 144 -7.10 16.89 -9.97
C PRO A 144 -5.74 16.23 -9.79
N LYS A 145 -5.05 15.96 -10.91
CA LYS A 145 -3.64 15.56 -10.90
C LYS A 145 -2.91 16.54 -9.98
N VAL A 146 -2.36 16.06 -8.87
CA VAL A 146 -1.45 16.86 -8.04
C VAL A 146 -0.32 17.31 -8.94
N ARG A 147 -0.41 18.55 -9.42
CA ARG A 147 0.58 19.18 -10.27
C ARG A 147 1.81 19.29 -9.39
N ARG A 148 2.84 18.47 -9.65
CA ARG A 148 4.16 18.62 -9.02
C ARG A 148 4.66 20.01 -9.34
N GLN A 149 4.39 20.96 -8.45
CA GLN A 149 4.92 22.30 -8.52
C GLN A 149 6.26 22.30 -7.81
N THR A 150 7.26 21.63 -8.40
CA THR A 150 8.64 21.95 -8.09
C THR A 150 8.93 23.29 -8.76
N ARG A 151 8.69 24.35 -8.01
CA ARG A 151 9.15 25.70 -8.31
C ARG A 151 10.63 25.64 -8.68
N LYS A 152 10.96 25.96 -9.94
CA LYS A 152 12.25 26.55 -10.26
C LYS A 152 12.36 27.83 -9.42
N ARG A 153 13.17 27.80 -8.36
CA ARG A 153 13.80 29.00 -7.82
C ARG A 153 15.30 28.79 -8.00
N SER A 154 15.78 29.18 -9.17
CA SER A 154 17.18 29.53 -9.38
C SER A 154 17.49 30.71 -8.45
N VAL A 155 18.29 30.48 -7.42
CA VAL A 155 18.91 31.55 -6.65
C VAL A 155 20.25 31.84 -7.32
N PRO A 156 20.56 33.07 -7.73
CA PRO A 156 21.88 33.38 -8.26
C PRO A 156 22.89 33.32 -7.09
N PHE A 157 23.88 32.45 -7.23
CA PHE A 157 25.06 32.41 -6.39
C PHE A 157 25.87 33.67 -6.68
N ARG A 158 26.01 34.56 -5.69
CA ARG A 158 26.85 35.75 -5.77
C ARG A 158 28.01 35.58 -4.79
N ASP A 159 29.19 35.85 -5.31
CA ASP A 159 30.51 35.58 -4.74
C ASP A 159 30.77 36.29 -3.40
N GLY A 160 31.61 35.63 -2.60
CA GLY A 160 32.55 36.28 -1.69
C GLY A 160 31.99 36.88 -0.41
N GLU A 161 32.13 36.15 0.69
CA GLU A 161 32.71 36.71 1.93
C GLU A 161 32.98 35.56 2.92
N HIS A 162 34.26 35.28 3.13
CA HIS A 162 34.73 34.41 4.20
C HIS A 162 34.39 35.06 5.54
N ARG A 163 33.40 34.53 6.27
CA ARG A 163 33.26 34.79 7.70
C ARG A 163 33.83 33.63 8.50
N GLU A 164 34.95 33.96 9.11
CA GLU A 164 35.72 33.26 10.12
C GLU A 164 34.79 32.75 11.25
N TYR A 165 34.72 31.44 11.42
CA TYR A 165 34.04 30.81 12.56
C TYR A 165 34.98 30.89 13.78
N GLN A 166 34.71 31.82 14.70
CA GLN A 166 35.31 31.81 16.02
C GLN A 166 34.88 30.54 16.77
N LYS A 167 35.88 29.76 17.20
CA LYS A 167 35.76 28.58 18.06
C LYS A 167 35.05 28.95 19.37
N ALA A 168 33.99 28.21 19.69
CA ALA A 168 33.49 28.12 21.07
C ALA A 168 34.52 27.38 21.94
N PRO A 169 34.83 27.84 23.15
CA PRO A 169 35.72 27.11 24.04
C PRO A 169 35.02 25.85 24.58
N ARG A 170 35.66 24.70 24.39
CA ARG A 170 35.47 23.54 25.26
C ARG A 170 36.65 23.55 26.25
N PHE A 171 36.33 23.32 27.52
CA PHE A 171 37.27 23.19 28.64
C PHE A 171 38.47 22.31 28.31
#